data_AF-A0A3D4AKC4-F1
#
_entry.id   AF-A0A3D4AKC4-F1
#
_cell.length_a   1.000
_cell.length_b   1.000
_cell.length_c   1.000
_cell.angle_alpha   90.00
_cell.angle_beta   90.00
_cell.angle_gamma   90.00
#
_symmetry.space_group_name_H-M   'P 1'
#
loop_
_entity.id
_entity.type
_entity.pdbx_description
1 polymer ?
#
loop_
_entity_poly.entity_id
_entity_poly.type
_entity_poly.pdbx_seq_one_letter_code
_entity_poly.pdbx_strand_id
1 'polypeptide(L)'
;MISESPYHILGLSDNATVDEIKKAYRAKAFLVHPDKNPSATAQQEFIELTEAYEEAIAAKTNSFKKYTSPFEDIEKRQQREREAAKLRAREYAQMRYEEFEKTEAAQTINSLNVILNHVMFLFVIVMLVSLPVVVGYLYPVDGTIVGIVFVALVAWPAFGFIKPLFNIKELWLALNKLLETLFFRMFILSVLNIYLYVKVVLNTLLQMEITLLIFVALMLSCYFYFLKNKKDTPRLFFSFSLFPLILNGLFCLNYVESSHPKIETYEFWNDHNTTRRGRSLKNTMIHLEGGYYEEYQGIRMFSSLAQMSNCNHIIYQFEDGLLGVRVMKEYRFIP
;
A
#
# COMPACT_ATOMS: atom_id res chain seq x y z
N MET A 1 2.66 15.82 -62.81
CA MET A 1 3.93 16.51 -62.53
C MET A 1 4.84 16.19 -63.69
N ILE A 2 5.36 17.20 -64.38
CA ILE A 2 6.35 17.02 -65.45
C ILE A 2 7.59 16.47 -64.74
N SER A 3 8.01 15.24 -65.02
CA SER A 3 9.27 14.73 -64.47
C SER A 3 10.40 15.55 -65.09
N GLU A 4 11.03 16.43 -64.32
CA GLU A 4 12.22 17.11 -64.80
C GLU A 4 13.27 16.06 -65.17
N SER A 5 13.93 16.24 -66.32
CA SER A 5 15.00 15.34 -66.77
C SER A 5 16.06 15.25 -65.66
N PRO A 6 16.58 14.06 -65.31
CA PRO A 6 17.65 13.91 -64.32
C PRO A 6 18.88 14.79 -64.63
N TYR A 7 19.13 15.02 -65.92
CA TYR A 7 20.16 15.93 -66.40
C TYR A 7 19.87 17.39 -66.06
N HIS A 8 18.61 17.82 -66.05
CA HIS A 8 18.18 19.17 -65.66
C HIS A 8 18.43 19.44 -64.17
N ILE A 9 18.09 18.48 -63.30
CA ILE A 9 18.35 18.56 -61.85
C ILE A 9 19.86 18.68 -61.58
N LEU A 10 20.70 17.99 -62.36
CA LEU A 10 22.15 18.12 -62.33
C LEU A 10 22.69 19.39 -63.01
N GLY A 11 21.88 20.08 -63.82
CA GLY A 11 22.27 21.28 -64.57
C GLY A 11 23.12 20.96 -65.81
N LEU A 12 22.87 19.82 -66.43
CA LEU A 12 23.60 19.28 -67.57
C LEU A 12 22.66 19.06 -68.77
N SER A 13 23.25 18.93 -69.96
CA SER A 13 22.54 18.51 -71.17
C SER A 13 22.30 16.99 -71.15
N ASP A 14 21.25 16.52 -71.83
CA ASP A 14 20.94 15.08 -71.97
C ASP A 14 22.08 14.27 -72.66
N ASN A 15 22.97 14.97 -73.39
CA ASN A 15 24.16 14.39 -74.02
C ASN A 15 25.42 14.38 -73.13
N ALA A 16 25.31 14.78 -71.87
CA ALA A 16 26.46 14.84 -70.96
C ALA A 16 27.14 13.48 -70.78
N THR A 17 28.47 13.51 -70.73
CA THR A 17 29.32 12.34 -70.48
C THR A 17 29.27 11.92 -69.02
N VAL A 18 29.64 10.66 -68.74
CA VAL A 18 29.70 10.11 -67.37
C VAL A 18 30.61 10.94 -66.46
N ASP A 19 31.69 11.50 -66.99
CA ASP A 19 32.63 12.33 -66.23
C ASP A 19 32.06 13.72 -65.91
N GLU A 20 31.29 14.31 -66.83
CA GLU A 20 30.56 15.56 -66.60
C GLU A 20 29.45 15.39 -65.54
N ILE A 21 28.71 14.29 -65.60
CA ILE A 21 27.69 13.91 -64.63
C ILE A 21 28.29 13.79 -63.22
N LYS A 22 29.40 13.07 -63.08
CA LYS A 22 30.13 12.93 -61.80
C LYS A 22 30.66 14.26 -61.27
N LYS A 23 31.17 15.13 -62.17
CA LYS A 23 31.71 16.44 -61.78
C LYS A 23 30.61 17.37 -61.30
N ALA A 24 29.48 17.43 -62.00
CA ALA A 24 28.33 18.26 -61.62
C ALA A 24 27.70 17.80 -60.30
N TYR A 25 27.52 16.48 -60.12
CA TYR A 25 27.02 15.91 -58.87
C TYR A 25 27.90 16.30 -57.68
N ARG A 26 29.23 16.11 -57.76
CA ARG A 26 30.14 16.47 -56.66
C ARG A 26 30.10 17.96 -56.31
N ALA A 27 29.99 18.82 -57.32
CA ALA A 27 29.90 20.27 -57.11
C ALA A 27 28.59 20.66 -56.41
N LYS A 28 27.45 20.13 -56.87
CA LYS A 28 26.14 20.41 -56.27
C LYS A 28 25.97 19.75 -54.90
N ALA A 29 26.40 18.51 -54.73
CA ALA A 29 26.30 17.76 -53.48
C ALA A 29 27.06 18.46 -52.33
N PHE A 30 28.15 19.16 -52.64
CA PHE A 30 28.85 20.00 -51.66
C PHE A 30 28.03 21.21 -51.21
N LEU A 31 27.26 21.82 -52.11
CA LEU A 31 26.42 22.99 -51.84
C LEU A 31 25.14 22.65 -51.07
N VAL A 32 24.55 21.49 -51.34
CA VAL A 32 23.28 21.06 -50.71
C VAL A 32 23.48 20.05 -49.57
N HIS A 33 24.72 19.77 -49.15
CA HIS A 33 24.98 18.85 -48.04
C HIS A 33 24.35 19.38 -46.73
N PRO A 34 23.47 18.63 -46.04
CA PRO A 34 22.72 19.16 -44.91
C PRO A 34 23.55 19.43 -43.63
N ASP A 35 24.77 18.86 -43.50
CA ASP A 35 25.71 19.33 -42.45
C ASP A 35 26.27 20.74 -42.72
N LYS A 36 26.35 21.17 -43.98
CA LYS A 36 26.96 22.45 -44.38
C LYS A 36 25.93 23.50 -44.76
N ASN A 37 24.75 23.06 -45.20
CA ASN A 37 23.63 23.89 -45.55
C ASN A 37 22.55 23.81 -44.45
N PRO A 38 22.35 24.87 -43.64
CA PRO A 38 21.41 24.88 -42.54
C PRO A 38 19.94 25.01 -42.97
N SER A 39 19.63 24.99 -44.28
CA SER A 39 18.26 25.01 -44.77
C SER A 39 17.49 23.75 -44.36
N ALA A 40 16.25 23.91 -43.93
CA ALA A 40 15.35 22.78 -43.64
C ALA A 40 15.06 21.91 -44.87
N THR A 41 15.24 22.44 -46.09
CA THR A 41 15.06 21.73 -47.36
C THR A 41 16.33 21.03 -47.86
N ALA A 42 17.49 21.29 -47.26
CA ALA A 42 18.77 20.77 -47.74
C ALA A 42 18.80 19.24 -47.80
N GLN A 43 18.16 18.56 -46.84
CA GLN A 43 18.04 17.10 -46.84
C GLN A 43 17.23 16.59 -48.04
N GLN A 44 16.13 17.26 -48.38
CA GLN A 44 15.26 16.86 -49.49
C GLN A 44 15.92 17.15 -50.84
N GLU A 45 16.54 18.33 -50.99
CA GLU A 45 17.31 18.71 -52.19
C GLU A 45 18.51 17.78 -52.42
N PHE A 46 19.18 17.33 -51.35
CA PHE A 46 20.28 16.36 -51.45
C PHE A 46 19.79 14.98 -51.90
N ILE A 47 18.60 14.54 -51.44
CA ILE A 47 17.98 13.28 -51.87
C ILE A 47 17.64 13.36 -53.36
N GLU A 48 16.94 14.41 -53.80
CA GLU A 48 16.54 14.61 -55.19
C GLU A 48 17.77 14.71 -56.13
N LEU A 49 18.84 15.38 -55.70
CA LEU A 49 20.10 15.46 -56.44
C LEU A 49 20.78 14.09 -56.58
N THR A 50 20.71 13.27 -55.53
CA THR A 50 21.31 11.93 -55.50
C THR A 50 20.53 10.98 -56.41
N GLU A 51 19.21 11.01 -56.35
CA GLU A 51 18.32 10.23 -57.23
C GLU A 51 18.54 10.58 -58.71
N ALA A 52 18.62 11.87 -59.05
CA ALA A 52 18.90 12.31 -60.41
C ALA A 52 20.28 11.88 -60.93
N TYR A 53 21.29 11.86 -60.05
CA TYR A 53 22.62 11.33 -60.39
C TYR A 53 22.60 9.83 -60.67
N GLU A 54 21.87 9.05 -59.86
CA GLU A 54 21.73 7.60 -60.05
C GLU A 54 21.05 7.28 -61.39
N GLU A 55 19.94 7.94 -61.70
CA GLU A 55 19.20 7.73 -62.94
C GLU A 55 20.04 8.11 -64.17
N ALA A 56 20.72 9.25 -64.13
CA ALA A 56 21.59 9.71 -65.22
C ALA A 56 22.80 8.79 -65.47
N ILE A 57 23.39 8.21 -64.41
CA ILE A 57 24.51 7.26 -64.53
C ILE A 57 24.02 5.90 -65.01
N ALA A 58 22.91 5.40 -64.47
CA ALA A 58 22.32 4.13 -64.86
C ALA A 58 21.97 4.11 -66.35
N ALA A 59 21.40 5.20 -66.86
CA ALA A 59 21.06 5.38 -68.28
C ALA A 59 22.29 5.31 -69.22
N LYS A 60 23.49 5.68 -68.75
CA LYS A 60 24.72 5.69 -69.58
C LYS A 60 25.59 4.44 -69.44
N THR A 61 25.53 3.74 -68.31
CA THR A 61 26.45 2.62 -68.01
C THR A 61 25.79 1.25 -67.92
N ASN A 62 24.46 1.15 -68.00
CA ASN A 62 23.70 -0.11 -67.85
C ASN A 62 23.98 -0.87 -66.55
N SER A 63 24.65 -0.25 -65.58
CA SER A 63 25.00 -0.81 -64.28
C SER A 63 24.26 -0.04 -63.20
N PHE A 64 23.11 -0.57 -62.78
CA PHE A 64 22.33 -0.02 -61.68
C PHE A 64 22.96 -0.44 -60.35
N LYS A 65 23.63 0.49 -59.66
CA LYS A 65 24.10 0.27 -58.28
C LYS A 65 23.40 1.28 -57.39
N LYS A 66 22.34 0.84 -56.72
CA LYS A 66 21.52 1.66 -55.82
C LYS A 66 22.41 2.28 -54.74
N TYR A 67 22.53 3.60 -54.72
CA TYR A 67 23.31 4.28 -53.69
C TYR A 67 22.43 4.44 -52.45
N THR A 68 22.84 3.84 -51.34
CA THR A 68 22.15 4.01 -50.06
C THR A 68 22.60 5.36 -49.50
N SER A 69 21.65 6.28 -49.36
CA SER A 69 21.94 7.62 -48.82
C SER A 69 22.56 7.49 -47.42
N PRO A 70 23.69 8.17 -47.14
CA PRO A 70 24.28 8.19 -45.80
C PRO A 70 23.27 8.59 -44.70
N PHE A 71 22.24 9.38 -45.05
CA PHE A 71 21.16 9.75 -44.12
C PHE A 71 20.28 8.56 -43.71
N GLU A 72 19.99 7.65 -44.65
CA GLU A 72 19.19 6.46 -44.38
C GLU A 72 19.93 5.50 -43.43
N ASP A 73 21.25 5.39 -43.58
CA ASP A 73 22.09 4.58 -42.70
C ASP A 73 22.26 5.20 -41.30
N ILE A 74 22.34 6.53 -41.20
CA ILE A 74 22.39 7.27 -39.94
C ILE A 74 21.09 7.09 -39.16
N GLU A 75 19.93 7.25 -39.80
CA GLU A 75 18.63 7.08 -39.16
C GLU A 75 18.43 5.64 -38.67
N LYS A 76 18.76 4.65 -39.50
CA LYS A 76 18.76 3.22 -39.10
C LYS A 76 19.72 2.96 -37.94
N ARG A 77 20.86 3.63 -37.86
CA ARG A 77 21.81 3.50 -36.73
C ARG A 77 21.24 4.12 -35.46
N GLN A 78 20.67 5.33 -35.53
CA GLN A 78 20.01 5.96 -34.39
C GLN A 78 18.82 5.14 -33.90
N GLN A 79 18.04 4.56 -34.81
CA GLN A 79 16.91 3.72 -34.46
C GLN A 79 17.36 2.43 -33.75
N ARG A 80 18.41 1.77 -34.27
CA ARG A 80 19.05 0.62 -33.60
C ARG A 80 19.59 0.99 -32.22
N GLU A 81 20.22 2.15 -32.07
CA GLU A 81 20.73 2.62 -30.78
C GLU A 81 19.60 2.94 -29.78
N ARG A 82 18.49 3.54 -30.25
CA ARG A 82 17.29 3.77 -29.43
C ARG A 82 16.64 2.46 -28.99
N GLU A 83 16.53 1.49 -29.90
CA GLU A 83 16.00 0.16 -29.59
C GLU A 83 16.91 -0.59 -28.60
N ALA A 84 18.23 -0.54 -28.81
CA ALA A 84 19.20 -1.11 -27.87
C ALA A 84 19.19 -0.40 -26.50
N ALA A 85 18.97 0.92 -26.46
CA ALA A 85 18.81 1.66 -25.22
C ALA A 85 17.51 1.25 -24.49
N LYS A 86 16.40 1.09 -25.22
CA LYS A 86 15.13 0.56 -24.65
C LYS A 86 15.29 -0.86 -24.12
N LEU A 87 16.01 -1.73 -24.84
CA LEU A 87 16.28 -3.10 -24.40
C LEU A 87 17.09 -3.11 -23.10
N ARG A 88 18.21 -2.38 -23.05
CA ARG A 88 19.03 -2.24 -21.83
C ARG A 88 18.25 -1.68 -20.65
N ALA A 89 17.37 -0.70 -20.88
CA ALA A 89 16.50 -0.17 -19.83
C ALA A 89 15.51 -1.22 -19.30
N ARG A 90 14.95 -2.07 -20.19
CA ARG A 90 14.08 -3.20 -19.79
C ARG A 90 14.84 -4.26 -19.01
N GLU A 91 16.03 -4.66 -19.48
CA GLU A 91 16.89 -5.62 -18.79
C GLU A 91 17.30 -5.11 -17.41
N TYR A 92 17.69 -3.84 -17.30
CA TYR A 92 18.00 -3.21 -16.02
C TYR A 92 16.79 -3.18 -15.07
N ALA A 93 15.59 -2.87 -15.60
CA ALA A 93 14.36 -2.91 -14.83
C ALA A 93 14.02 -4.34 -14.34
N GLN A 94 14.24 -5.36 -15.18
CA GLN A 94 14.03 -6.77 -14.83
C GLN A 94 15.02 -7.24 -13.78
N MET A 95 16.33 -6.98 -13.94
CA MET A 95 17.34 -7.31 -12.94
C MET A 95 17.01 -6.68 -11.59
N ARG A 96 16.60 -5.41 -11.59
CA ARG A 96 16.19 -4.71 -10.37
C ARG A 96 14.94 -5.34 -9.74
N TYR A 97 14.00 -5.83 -10.54
CA TYR A 97 12.82 -6.53 -10.05
C TYR A 97 13.18 -7.90 -9.45
N GLU A 98 14.03 -8.69 -10.11
CA GLU A 98 14.52 -9.97 -9.59
C GLU A 98 15.34 -9.80 -8.31
N GLU A 99 16.13 -8.72 -8.24
CA GLU A 99 16.85 -8.34 -7.03
C GLU A 99 15.87 -7.98 -5.90
N PHE A 100 14.79 -7.25 -6.22
CA PHE A 100 13.72 -6.94 -5.27
C PHE A 100 13.01 -8.19 -4.77
N GLU A 101 12.65 -9.15 -5.64
CA GLU A 101 11.98 -10.40 -5.23
C GLU A 101 12.79 -11.23 -4.20
N LYS A 102 14.11 -11.10 -4.23
CA LYS A 102 15.00 -11.77 -3.26
C LYS A 102 15.04 -11.09 -1.89
N THR A 103 14.54 -9.86 -1.78
CA THR A 103 14.51 -9.13 -0.50
C THR A 103 13.45 -9.67 0.46
N GLU A 104 13.70 -9.56 1.76
CA GLU A 104 12.73 -9.90 2.82
C GLU A 104 11.42 -9.10 2.65
N ALA A 105 11.50 -7.85 2.19
CA ALA A 105 10.34 -6.99 1.94
C ALA A 105 9.42 -7.58 0.85
N ALA A 106 9.98 -8.05 -0.28
CA ALA A 106 9.18 -8.65 -1.34
C ALA A 106 8.52 -9.96 -0.91
N GLN A 107 9.24 -10.80 -0.17
CA GLN A 107 8.66 -12.03 0.39
C GLN A 107 7.50 -11.75 1.35
N THR A 108 7.62 -10.67 2.15
CA THR A 108 6.55 -10.22 3.05
C THR A 108 5.35 -9.72 2.25
N ILE A 109 5.57 -8.91 1.22
CA ILE A 109 4.51 -8.41 0.32
C ILE A 109 3.81 -9.58 -0.39
N ASN A 110 4.55 -10.57 -0.88
CA ASN A 110 3.98 -11.75 -1.51
C ASN A 110 3.13 -12.55 -0.51
N SER A 111 3.60 -12.71 0.72
CA SER A 111 2.83 -13.37 1.79
C SER A 111 1.55 -12.58 2.11
N LEU A 112 1.61 -11.25 2.16
CA LEU A 112 0.44 -10.39 2.34
C LEU A 112 -0.55 -10.51 1.18
N ASN A 113 -0.08 -10.56 -0.06
CA ASN A 113 -0.93 -10.72 -1.24
C ASN A 113 -1.67 -12.06 -1.20
N VAL A 114 -1.00 -13.15 -0.81
CA VAL A 114 -1.64 -14.46 -0.62
C VAL A 114 -2.75 -14.35 0.44
N ILE A 115 -2.46 -13.74 1.60
CA ILE A 115 -3.46 -13.55 2.66
C ILE A 115 -4.63 -12.69 2.17
N LEU A 116 -4.35 -11.56 1.51
CA LEU A 116 -5.36 -10.65 0.99
C LEU A 116 -6.27 -11.33 -0.03
N ASN A 117 -5.71 -12.15 -0.92
CA ASN A 117 -6.50 -12.94 -1.89
C ASN A 117 -7.46 -13.89 -1.16
N HIS A 118 -7.03 -14.53 -0.07
CA HIS A 118 -7.91 -15.39 0.73
C HIS A 118 -8.98 -14.59 1.49
N VAL A 119 -8.65 -13.40 1.99
CA VAL A 119 -9.64 -12.49 2.62
C VAL A 119 -10.68 -12.03 1.60
N MET A 120 -10.25 -11.61 0.42
CA MET A 120 -11.14 -11.21 -0.67
C MET A 120 -12.00 -12.37 -1.14
N PHE A 121 -11.46 -13.58 -1.19
CA PHE A 121 -12.22 -14.80 -1.46
C PHE A 121 -13.35 -15.02 -0.44
N LEU A 122 -13.02 -14.95 0.86
CA LEU A 122 -14.00 -15.08 1.94
C LEU A 122 -15.07 -13.98 1.85
N PHE A 123 -14.66 -12.74 1.55
CA PHE A 123 -15.58 -11.62 1.36
C PHE A 123 -16.56 -11.86 0.20
N VAL A 124 -16.09 -12.37 -0.93
CA VAL A 124 -16.95 -12.72 -2.07
C VAL A 124 -17.93 -13.84 -1.71
N ILE A 125 -17.51 -14.86 -0.97
CA ILE A 125 -18.42 -15.91 -0.48
C ILE A 125 -19.49 -15.31 0.44
N VAL A 126 -19.09 -14.47 1.40
CA VAL A 126 -20.02 -13.82 2.33
C VAL A 126 -21.01 -12.95 1.56
N MET A 127 -20.56 -12.20 0.54
CA MET A 127 -21.44 -11.41 -0.32
C MET A 127 -22.41 -12.30 -1.11
N LEU A 128 -21.93 -13.39 -1.71
CA LEU A 128 -22.75 -14.33 -2.48
C LEU A 128 -23.81 -15.04 -1.63
N VAL A 129 -23.50 -15.33 -0.37
CA VAL A 129 -24.43 -16.01 0.56
C VAL A 129 -25.38 -15.03 1.23
N SER A 130 -24.91 -13.84 1.61
CA SER A 130 -25.75 -12.85 2.32
C SER A 130 -26.84 -12.28 1.43
N LEU A 131 -26.61 -12.11 0.13
CA LEU A 131 -27.60 -11.53 -0.79
C LEU A 131 -28.91 -12.35 -0.87
N PRO A 132 -28.90 -13.68 -1.14
CA PRO A 132 -30.10 -14.51 -1.07
C PRO A 132 -30.82 -14.47 0.29
N VAL A 133 -30.06 -14.44 1.39
CA VAL A 133 -30.61 -14.42 2.75
C VAL A 133 -31.38 -13.12 3.00
N VAL A 134 -30.79 -11.97 2.63
CA VAL A 134 -31.43 -10.66 2.76
C VAL A 134 -32.67 -10.56 1.87
N VAL A 135 -32.58 -11.04 0.62
CA VAL A 135 -33.72 -11.02 -0.32
C VAL A 135 -34.86 -11.90 0.19
N GLY A 136 -34.57 -13.10 0.70
CA GLY A 136 -35.58 -13.98 1.30
C GLY A 136 -36.21 -13.40 2.57
N TYR A 137 -35.46 -12.61 3.36
CA TYR A 137 -36.00 -11.91 4.52
C TYR A 137 -36.95 -10.77 4.13
N LEU A 138 -36.60 -9.99 3.09
CA LEU A 138 -37.42 -8.87 2.63
C LEU A 138 -38.67 -9.31 1.83
N TYR A 139 -38.57 -10.43 1.10
CA TYR A 139 -39.64 -10.97 0.25
C TYR A 139 -39.80 -12.48 0.53
N PRO A 140 -40.69 -12.88 1.46
CA PRO A 140 -40.66 -14.23 2.04
C PRO A 140 -40.81 -15.38 1.05
N VAL A 141 -41.83 -15.35 0.19
CA VAL A 141 -42.11 -16.47 -0.74
C VAL A 141 -41.37 -16.27 -2.06
N ASP A 142 -41.50 -15.09 -2.67
CA ASP A 142 -40.88 -14.82 -3.97
C ASP A 142 -39.35 -14.69 -3.88
N GLY A 143 -38.85 -14.06 -2.81
CA GLY A 143 -37.43 -13.83 -2.60
C GLY A 143 -36.65 -15.08 -2.21
N THR A 144 -37.27 -16.04 -1.52
CA THR A 144 -36.63 -17.35 -1.23
C THR A 144 -36.46 -18.17 -2.50
N ILE A 145 -37.46 -18.17 -3.39
CA ILE A 145 -37.36 -18.83 -4.71
C ILE A 145 -36.26 -18.16 -5.55
N VAL A 146 -36.26 -16.83 -5.64
CA VAL A 146 -35.21 -16.07 -6.35
C VAL A 146 -33.82 -16.34 -5.76
N GLY A 147 -33.72 -16.42 -4.43
CA GLY A 147 -32.47 -16.75 -3.73
C GLY A 147 -31.95 -18.14 -4.06
N ILE A 148 -32.81 -19.15 -4.07
CA ILE A 148 -32.44 -20.54 -4.45
C ILE A 148 -31.96 -20.58 -5.91
N VAL A 149 -32.68 -19.91 -6.81
CA VAL A 149 -32.30 -19.82 -8.23
C VAL A 149 -30.95 -19.10 -8.40
N PHE A 150 -30.72 -18.02 -7.67
CA PHE A 150 -29.43 -17.31 -7.68
C PHE A 150 -28.28 -18.20 -7.21
N VAL A 151 -28.46 -18.95 -6.12
CA VAL A 151 -27.44 -19.88 -5.64
C VAL A 151 -27.13 -20.95 -6.69
N ALA A 152 -28.16 -21.53 -7.32
CA ALA A 152 -28.00 -22.58 -8.31
C ALA A 152 -27.35 -22.11 -9.62
N LEU A 153 -27.73 -20.92 -10.11
CA LEU A 153 -27.28 -20.40 -11.42
C LEU A 153 -26.01 -19.55 -11.33
N VAL A 154 -25.74 -18.91 -10.20
CA VAL A 154 -24.63 -17.96 -10.05
C VAL A 154 -23.61 -18.48 -9.05
N ALA A 155 -24.00 -18.73 -7.81
CA ALA A 155 -23.04 -19.07 -6.75
C ALA A 155 -22.39 -20.43 -6.97
N TRP A 156 -23.14 -21.46 -7.39
CA TRP A 156 -22.62 -22.81 -7.59
C TRP A 156 -21.63 -22.91 -8.76
N PRO A 157 -21.91 -22.37 -9.96
CA PRO A 157 -20.93 -22.30 -11.03
C PRO A 157 -19.71 -21.44 -10.66
N ALA A 158 -19.93 -20.29 -10.01
CA ALA A 158 -18.84 -19.43 -9.55
C ALA A 158 -17.92 -20.17 -8.58
N PHE A 159 -18.46 -20.97 -7.67
CA PHE A 159 -17.65 -21.76 -6.73
C PHE A 159 -16.64 -22.68 -7.45
N GLY A 160 -17.01 -23.26 -8.59
CA GLY A 160 -16.10 -24.07 -9.42
C GLY A 160 -14.89 -23.28 -9.97
N PHE A 161 -15.12 -22.03 -10.39
CA PHE A 161 -14.05 -21.14 -10.87
C PHE A 161 -13.16 -20.60 -9.75
N ILE A 162 -13.72 -20.39 -8.57
CA ILE A 162 -13.02 -19.73 -7.47
C ILE A 162 -12.32 -20.77 -6.55
N LYS A 163 -12.73 -22.04 -6.54
CA LYS A 163 -12.09 -23.13 -5.77
C LYS A 163 -10.55 -23.22 -5.90
N PRO A 164 -9.93 -23.03 -7.08
CA PRO A 164 -8.47 -23.04 -7.22
C PRO A 164 -7.77 -21.87 -6.52
N LEU A 165 -8.47 -20.76 -6.27
CA LEU A 165 -7.92 -19.56 -5.62
C LEU A 165 -7.80 -19.70 -4.10
N PHE A 166 -8.42 -20.73 -3.50
CA PHE A 166 -8.39 -20.98 -2.06
C PHE A 166 -7.49 -22.17 -1.74
N ASN A 167 -6.22 -21.89 -1.47
CA ASN A 167 -5.22 -22.89 -1.10
C ASN A 167 -4.80 -22.70 0.37
N ILE A 168 -5.44 -23.46 1.27
CA ILE A 168 -5.18 -23.40 2.71
C ILE A 168 -3.70 -23.65 3.03
N LYS A 169 -3.00 -24.51 2.28
CA LYS A 169 -1.56 -24.79 2.52
C LYS A 169 -0.71 -23.56 2.23
N GLU A 170 -0.97 -22.87 1.13
CA GLU A 170 -0.28 -21.62 0.78
C GLU A 170 -0.61 -20.50 1.77
N LEU A 171 -1.87 -20.39 2.19
CA LEU A 171 -2.27 -19.44 3.23
C LEU A 171 -1.50 -19.71 4.53
N TRP A 172 -1.42 -20.97 4.96
CA TRP A 172 -0.71 -21.33 6.19
C TRP A 172 0.78 -21.03 6.09
N LEU A 173 1.40 -21.31 4.94
CA LEU A 173 2.81 -20.97 4.68
C LEU A 173 3.05 -19.46 4.69
N ALA A 174 2.16 -18.69 4.05
CA ALA A 174 2.22 -17.23 4.03
C ALA A 174 2.06 -16.64 5.43
N LEU A 175 1.12 -17.14 6.22
CA LEU A 175 0.92 -16.73 7.61
C LEU A 175 2.16 -17.02 8.48
N ASN A 176 2.77 -18.19 8.35
CA ASN A 176 3.99 -18.53 9.08
C ASN A 176 5.15 -17.64 8.71
N LYS A 177 5.40 -17.42 7.41
CA LYS A 177 6.44 -16.49 6.95
C LYS A 177 6.22 -15.10 7.51
N LEU A 178 4.97 -14.62 7.51
CA LEU A 178 4.61 -13.34 8.09
C LEU A 178 4.91 -13.31 9.60
N LEU A 179 4.54 -14.36 10.34
CA LEU A 179 4.83 -14.55 11.77
C LEU A 179 6.33 -14.67 12.09
N GLU A 180 7.17 -15.05 11.13
CA GLU A 180 8.62 -15.07 11.29
C GLU A 180 9.23 -13.67 11.24
N THR A 181 8.60 -12.73 10.53
CA THR A 181 9.11 -11.36 10.44
C THR A 181 9.07 -10.64 11.79
N LEU A 182 10.15 -9.95 12.14
CA LEU A 182 10.24 -9.17 13.38
C LEU A 182 9.18 -8.09 13.45
N PHE A 183 8.91 -7.42 12.32
CA PHE A 183 7.90 -6.38 12.21
C PHE A 183 6.51 -6.89 12.62
N PHE A 184 6.08 -8.04 12.09
CA PHE A 184 4.75 -8.54 12.38
C PHE A 184 4.60 -9.05 13.83
N ARG A 185 5.66 -9.67 14.38
CA ARG A 185 5.69 -10.04 15.80
C ARG A 185 5.51 -8.82 16.70
N MET A 186 6.22 -7.72 16.41
CA MET A 186 6.06 -6.46 17.14
C MET A 186 4.66 -5.89 16.99
N PHE A 187 4.08 -5.95 15.79
CA PHE A 187 2.72 -5.50 15.54
C PHE A 187 1.71 -6.27 16.40
N ILE A 188 1.75 -7.60 16.40
CA ILE A 188 0.87 -8.44 17.24
C ILE A 188 1.04 -8.10 18.72
N LEU A 189 2.29 -8.03 19.19
CA LEU A 189 2.57 -7.69 20.60
C LEU A 189 2.04 -6.30 20.96
N SER A 190 2.13 -5.33 20.06
CA SER A 190 1.62 -3.98 20.28
C SER A 190 0.10 -3.95 20.35
N VAL A 191 -0.59 -4.68 19.47
CA VAL A 191 -2.05 -4.85 19.51
C VAL A 191 -2.48 -5.53 20.82
N LEU A 192 -1.79 -6.59 21.22
CA LEU A 192 -2.06 -7.30 22.48
C LEU A 192 -1.84 -6.38 23.69
N ASN A 193 -0.79 -5.56 23.68
CA ASN A 193 -0.55 -4.58 24.74
C ASN A 193 -1.67 -3.55 24.86
N ILE A 194 -2.14 -3.00 23.73
CA ILE A 194 -3.27 -2.06 23.74
C ILE A 194 -4.52 -2.73 24.28
N TYR A 195 -4.80 -3.95 23.83
CA TYR A 195 -5.95 -4.72 24.31
C TYR A 195 -5.90 -4.96 25.82
N LEU A 196 -4.77 -5.46 26.33
CA LEU A 196 -4.59 -5.70 27.76
C LEU A 196 -4.64 -4.40 28.58
N TYR A 197 -4.05 -3.32 28.06
CA TYR A 197 -4.11 -2.02 28.71
C TYR A 197 -5.56 -1.54 28.88
N VAL A 198 -6.34 -1.57 27.81
CA VAL A 198 -7.75 -1.15 27.84
C VAL A 198 -8.61 -2.08 28.70
N LYS A 199 -8.38 -3.40 28.63
CA LYS A 199 -9.20 -4.38 29.36
C LYS A 199 -8.86 -4.52 30.83
N VAL A 200 -7.61 -4.30 31.20
CA VAL A 200 -7.10 -4.62 32.53
C VAL A 200 -6.59 -3.36 33.23
N VAL A 201 -5.64 -2.65 32.62
CA VAL A 201 -4.95 -1.54 33.27
C VAL A 201 -5.90 -0.38 33.54
N LEU A 202 -6.74 0.01 32.57
CA LEU A 202 -7.75 1.05 32.78
C LEU A 202 -8.79 0.69 33.84
N ASN A 203 -9.03 -0.60 34.06
CA ASN A 203 -9.94 -1.09 35.08
C ASN A 203 -9.24 -1.29 36.44
N THR A 204 -7.94 -1.04 36.53
CA THR A 204 -7.18 -1.14 37.78
C THR A 204 -7.13 0.24 38.42
N LEU A 205 -7.31 0.34 39.74
CA LEU A 205 -7.19 1.60 40.49
C LEU A 205 -5.71 1.97 40.62
N LEU A 206 -5.13 2.40 39.50
CA LEU A 206 -3.80 2.98 39.41
C LEU A 206 -3.87 4.38 38.82
N GLN A 207 -3.09 5.30 39.40
CA GLN A 207 -2.96 6.65 38.85
C GLN A 207 -2.31 6.59 37.47
N MET A 208 -2.92 7.26 36.48
CA MET A 208 -2.46 7.24 35.10
C MET A 208 -1.09 7.90 34.91
N GLU A 209 -0.74 8.85 35.77
CA GLU A 209 0.57 9.48 35.78
C GLU A 209 1.67 8.49 36.19
N ILE A 210 1.39 7.67 37.20
CA ILE A 210 2.31 6.63 37.68
C ILE A 210 2.45 5.52 36.62
N THR A 211 1.35 5.05 36.02
CA THR A 211 1.46 4.04 34.94
C THR A 211 2.32 4.57 33.81
N LEU A 212 2.05 5.78 33.31
CA LEU A 212 2.80 6.40 32.23
C LEU A 212 4.27 6.56 32.58
N LEU A 213 4.58 7.00 33.81
CA LEU A 213 5.95 7.17 34.26
C LEU A 213 6.71 5.84 34.34
N ILE A 214 6.07 4.77 34.83
CA ILE A 214 6.66 3.41 34.83
C ILE A 214 6.93 2.95 33.39
N PHE A 215 5.98 3.14 32.47
CA PHE A 215 6.15 2.79 31.06
C PHE A 215 7.31 3.56 30.43
N VAL A 216 7.37 4.88 30.61
CA VAL A 216 8.45 5.73 30.08
C VAL A 216 9.80 5.34 30.69
N ALA A 217 9.87 5.09 32.00
CA ALA A 217 11.09 4.69 32.68
C ALA A 217 11.63 3.33 32.18
N LEU A 218 10.74 2.35 31.95
CA LEU A 218 11.09 1.05 31.37
C LEU A 218 11.61 1.21 29.94
N MET A 219 10.92 2.00 29.12
CA MET A 219 11.32 2.28 27.74
C MET A 219 12.68 2.97 27.66
N LEU A 220 12.93 3.98 28.51
CA LEU A 220 14.22 4.66 28.59
C LEU A 220 15.33 3.72 29.07
N SER A 221 15.06 2.88 30.07
CA SER A 221 16.03 1.91 30.59
C SER A 221 16.42 0.90 29.51
N CYS A 222 15.47 0.43 28.70
CA CYS A 222 15.73 -0.42 27.53
C CYS A 222 16.57 0.31 26.48
N TYR A 223 16.20 1.56 26.17
CA TYR A 223 16.91 2.39 25.23
C TYR A 223 18.38 2.59 25.61
N PHE A 224 18.65 2.95 26.87
CA PHE A 224 20.02 3.13 27.38
C PHE A 224 20.82 1.82 27.42
N TYR A 225 20.20 0.69 27.79
CA TYR A 225 20.84 -0.63 27.77
C TYR A 225 21.34 -0.99 26.37
N PHE A 226 20.52 -0.79 25.34
CA PHE A 226 20.90 -1.11 23.96
C PHE A 226 21.85 -0.08 23.33
N LEU A 227 21.73 1.21 23.66
CA LEU A 227 22.72 2.23 23.27
C LEU A 227 24.14 1.84 23.71
N LYS A 228 24.27 1.32 24.94
CA LYS A 228 25.56 0.88 25.49
C LYS A 228 26.12 -0.34 24.74
N ASN A 229 25.26 -1.23 24.25
CA ASN A 229 25.68 -2.48 23.61
C ASN A 229 25.90 -2.39 22.09
N LYS A 230 25.59 -1.27 21.42
CA LYS A 230 25.83 -0.97 19.99
C LYS A 230 25.43 -2.07 18.97
N LYS A 231 24.74 -3.11 19.40
CA LYS A 231 24.43 -4.30 18.61
C LYS A 231 22.93 -4.56 18.69
N ASP A 232 22.33 -4.66 17.51
CA ASP A 232 20.94 -5.06 17.25
C ASP A 232 19.84 -4.04 17.56
N THR A 233 19.76 -3.00 16.71
CA THR A 233 18.55 -2.18 16.55
C THR A 233 17.23 -2.98 16.49
N PRO A 234 17.10 -4.10 15.73
CA PRO A 234 15.87 -4.90 15.73
C PRO A 234 15.49 -5.46 17.11
N ARG A 235 16.46 -5.84 17.94
CA ARG A 235 16.20 -6.38 19.28
C ARG A 235 15.76 -5.28 20.26
N LEU A 236 16.27 -4.06 20.10
CA LEU A 236 15.78 -2.89 20.84
C LEU A 236 14.31 -2.63 20.55
N PHE A 237 13.94 -2.58 19.27
CA PHE A 237 12.55 -2.36 18.85
C PHE A 237 11.61 -3.45 19.36
N PHE A 238 12.01 -4.72 19.30
CA PHE A 238 11.22 -5.81 19.87
C PHE A 238 11.03 -5.67 21.40
N SER A 239 12.08 -5.23 22.10
CA SER A 239 12.02 -5.01 23.56
C SER A 239 10.97 -3.95 23.94
N PHE A 240 10.82 -2.90 23.13
CA PHE A 240 9.77 -1.88 23.35
C PHE A 240 8.35 -2.43 23.31
N SER A 241 8.10 -3.55 22.62
CA SER A 241 6.80 -4.23 22.69
C SER A 241 6.75 -5.29 23.80
N LEU A 242 7.88 -5.91 24.14
CA LEU A 242 7.93 -7.00 25.12
C LEU A 242 7.80 -6.52 26.58
N PHE A 243 8.49 -5.43 26.97
CA PHE A 243 8.45 -4.95 28.35
C PHE A 243 7.06 -4.47 28.79
N PRO A 244 6.34 -3.68 27.98
CA PRO A 244 4.92 -3.43 28.18
C PRO A 244 4.08 -4.68 28.41
N LEU A 245 4.37 -5.76 27.69
CA LEU A 245 3.61 -7.00 27.80
C LEU A 245 3.83 -7.68 29.14
N ILE A 246 5.08 -7.70 29.64
CA ILE A 246 5.40 -8.23 30.96
C ILE A 246 4.64 -7.45 32.03
N LEU A 247 4.66 -6.12 31.96
CA LEU A 247 3.96 -5.26 32.91
C LEU A 247 2.43 -5.46 32.85
N ASN A 248 1.86 -5.46 31.64
CA ASN A 248 0.45 -5.76 31.41
C ASN A 248 0.09 -7.18 31.90
N GLY A 249 1.00 -8.14 31.80
CA GLY A 249 0.85 -9.50 32.33
C GLY A 249 0.73 -9.52 33.85
N LEU A 250 1.49 -8.69 34.56
CA LEU A 250 1.37 -8.54 36.02
C LEU A 250 0.01 -7.95 36.43
N PHE A 251 -0.45 -6.93 35.71
CA PHE A 251 -1.79 -6.38 35.94
C PHE A 251 -2.89 -7.39 35.59
N CYS A 252 -2.69 -8.18 34.53
CA CYS A 252 -3.62 -9.24 34.15
C CYS A 252 -3.73 -10.30 35.25
N LEU A 253 -2.60 -10.72 35.82
CA LEU A 253 -2.58 -11.62 36.97
C LEU A 253 -3.33 -11.01 38.16
N ASN A 254 -3.07 -9.73 38.48
CA ASN A 254 -3.77 -9.01 39.55
C ASN A 254 -5.30 -8.96 39.33
N TYR A 255 -5.74 -8.82 38.08
CA TYR A 255 -7.16 -8.74 37.70
C TYR A 255 -7.86 -10.10 37.64
N VAL A 256 -7.16 -11.17 37.24
CA VAL A 256 -7.73 -12.51 37.16
C VAL A 256 -7.84 -13.13 38.55
N GLU A 257 -6.80 -12.96 39.38
CA GLU A 257 -6.74 -13.47 40.75
C GLU A 257 -7.36 -12.51 41.80
N SER A 258 -8.06 -11.47 41.35
CA SER A 258 -8.78 -10.58 42.26
C SER A 258 -9.94 -11.29 42.93
N SER A 259 -10.24 -10.92 44.17
CA SER A 259 -11.29 -11.54 44.96
C SER A 259 -11.95 -10.54 45.91
N HIS A 260 -12.90 -11.01 46.72
CA HIS A 260 -13.64 -10.19 47.69
C HIS A 260 -14.42 -9.02 47.06
N PRO A 261 -15.52 -9.32 46.34
CA PRO A 261 -16.30 -8.29 45.66
C PRO A 261 -16.92 -7.29 46.64
N LYS A 262 -16.74 -6.01 46.35
CA LYS A 262 -17.29 -4.85 47.07
C LYS A 262 -18.09 -4.01 46.10
N ILE A 263 -19.32 -3.71 46.48
CA ILE A 263 -20.22 -2.88 45.69
C ILE A 263 -20.22 -1.47 46.26
N GLU A 264 -19.95 -0.49 45.42
CA GLU A 264 -19.92 0.93 45.78
C GLU A 264 -20.85 1.70 44.84
N THR A 265 -21.63 2.64 45.36
CA THR A 265 -22.59 3.43 44.57
C THR A 265 -22.31 4.91 44.77
N TYR A 266 -22.28 5.65 43.67
CA TYR A 266 -21.97 7.07 43.67
C TYR A 266 -22.93 7.84 42.76
N GLU A 267 -23.31 9.04 43.18
CA GLU A 267 -23.85 10.03 42.26
C GLU A 267 -22.74 10.51 41.32
N PHE A 268 -23.10 10.77 40.06
CA PHE A 268 -22.16 11.26 39.05
C PHE A 268 -22.72 12.37 38.20
N TRP A 269 -21.84 13.19 37.64
CA TRP A 269 -22.15 14.16 36.59
C TRP A 269 -21.11 14.11 35.48
N ASN A 270 -21.47 14.65 34.31
CA ASN A 270 -20.59 14.75 33.16
C ASN A 270 -20.25 16.21 32.90
N ASP A 271 -19.02 16.44 32.46
CA ASP A 271 -18.67 17.76 31.94
C ASP A 271 -19.39 18.04 30.63
N HIS A 272 -19.76 19.30 30.47
CA HIS A 272 -20.40 19.84 29.29
C HIS A 272 -19.39 20.68 28.50
N ASN A 273 -19.01 20.20 27.31
CA ASN A 273 -18.24 21.02 26.39
C ASN A 273 -19.18 21.90 25.56
N THR A 274 -19.16 23.21 25.78
CA THR A 274 -19.86 24.17 24.92
C THR A 274 -19.10 24.37 23.62
N THR A 275 -19.68 23.94 22.50
CA THR A 275 -19.13 24.23 21.17
C THR A 275 -19.24 25.72 20.85
N ARG A 276 -18.40 26.23 19.93
CA ARG A 276 -18.47 27.63 19.42
C ARG A 276 -19.84 28.04 18.85
N ARG A 277 -20.74 27.08 18.57
CA ARG A 277 -22.13 27.29 18.12
C ARG A 277 -23.18 27.16 19.23
N GLY A 278 -22.76 27.10 20.51
CA GLY A 278 -23.67 27.02 21.66
C GLY A 278 -24.29 25.65 21.92
N ARG A 279 -23.90 24.58 21.20
CA ARG A 279 -24.33 23.21 21.53
C ARG A 279 -23.45 22.63 22.64
N SER A 280 -24.07 22.17 23.72
CA SER A 280 -23.43 21.41 24.80
C SER A 280 -23.31 19.94 24.40
N LEU A 281 -22.07 19.42 24.36
CA LEU A 281 -21.79 17.99 24.18
C LEU A 281 -21.37 17.43 25.54
N LYS A 282 -22.10 16.42 26.03
CA LYS A 282 -21.72 15.69 27.24
C LYS A 282 -20.48 14.85 26.94
N ASN A 283 -19.47 14.93 27.81
CA ASN A 283 -18.28 14.08 27.72
C ASN A 283 -18.58 12.67 28.25
N THR A 284 -17.82 11.67 27.80
CA THR A 284 -17.93 10.28 28.29
C THR A 284 -17.15 10.02 29.59
N MET A 285 -16.42 11.03 30.07
CA MET A 285 -15.81 11.02 31.38
C MET A 285 -16.82 11.54 32.41
N ILE A 286 -16.97 10.80 33.50
CA ILE A 286 -17.83 11.19 34.62
C ILE A 286 -16.99 11.71 35.78
N HIS A 287 -17.60 12.50 36.64
CA HIS A 287 -17.12 12.91 37.96
C HIS A 287 -18.03 12.34 39.02
N LEU A 288 -17.45 11.87 40.12
CA LEU A 288 -18.18 11.27 41.22
C LEU A 288 -18.32 12.27 42.37
N GLU A 289 -19.46 12.26 43.04
CA GLU A 289 -19.72 13.11 44.20
C GLU A 289 -18.65 12.93 45.28
N GLY A 290 -18.25 14.02 45.93
CA GLY A 290 -17.19 13.97 46.95
C GLY A 290 -15.77 13.77 46.41
N GLY A 291 -15.57 13.85 45.08
CA GLY A 291 -14.24 13.73 44.46
C GLY A 291 -13.68 12.31 44.47
N TYR A 292 -14.53 11.29 44.71
CA TYR A 292 -14.07 9.91 44.70
C TYR A 292 -13.43 9.56 43.35
N TYR A 293 -12.31 8.88 43.45
CA TYR A 293 -11.56 8.35 42.34
C TYR A 293 -11.12 9.37 41.28
N GLU A 294 -10.99 10.66 41.60
CA GLU A 294 -10.48 11.68 40.67
C GLU A 294 -9.13 11.35 40.04
N GLU A 295 -8.25 10.73 40.82
CA GLU A 295 -6.91 10.36 40.39
C GLU A 295 -6.89 9.10 39.49
N TYR A 296 -8.01 8.36 39.40
CA TYR A 296 -8.14 7.10 38.67
C TYR A 296 -9.03 7.25 37.44
N GLN A 297 -8.52 7.94 36.42
CA GLN A 297 -9.28 8.27 35.21
C GLN A 297 -9.82 7.05 34.45
N GLY A 298 -9.13 5.90 34.52
CA GLY A 298 -9.48 4.70 33.77
C GLY A 298 -10.90 4.18 34.08
N ILE A 299 -11.28 4.12 35.35
CA ILE A 299 -12.61 3.64 35.78
C ILE A 299 -13.72 4.66 35.57
N ARG A 300 -13.37 5.91 35.22
CA ARG A 300 -14.31 7.02 35.01
C ARG A 300 -14.53 7.35 33.53
N MET A 301 -13.85 6.64 32.63
CA MET A 301 -13.96 6.84 31.18
C MET A 301 -14.73 5.68 30.54
N PHE A 302 -15.83 6.01 29.87
CA PHE A 302 -16.69 5.01 29.25
C PHE A 302 -16.81 5.21 27.74
N SER A 303 -17.25 4.17 27.04
CA SER A 303 -17.32 4.16 25.57
C SER A 303 -18.64 4.69 25.01
N SER A 304 -19.72 4.67 25.79
CA SER A 304 -21.07 5.00 25.31
C SER A 304 -21.78 5.99 26.22
N LEU A 305 -22.08 7.17 25.68
CA LEU A 305 -22.89 8.18 26.37
C LEU A 305 -24.36 7.74 26.52
N ALA A 306 -24.86 6.89 25.62
CA ALA A 306 -26.24 6.42 25.65
C ALA A 306 -26.56 5.63 26.93
N GLN A 307 -25.58 4.90 27.47
CA GLN A 307 -25.73 4.14 28.72
C GLN A 307 -25.90 5.03 29.95
N MET A 308 -25.46 6.29 29.88
CA MET A 308 -25.57 7.27 30.96
C MET A 308 -26.78 8.17 30.82
N SER A 309 -27.50 8.09 29.71
CA SER A 309 -28.63 8.97 29.46
C SER A 309 -29.71 8.71 30.50
N ASN A 310 -30.18 9.76 31.17
CA ASN A 310 -31.18 9.70 32.24
C ASN A 310 -30.75 8.88 33.47
N CYS A 311 -29.44 8.73 33.70
CA CYS A 311 -28.87 8.16 34.91
C CYS A 311 -28.16 9.25 35.71
N ASN A 312 -28.24 9.18 37.04
CA ASN A 312 -27.55 10.06 37.99
C ASN A 312 -26.64 9.28 38.94
N HIS A 313 -26.76 7.96 39.02
CA HIS A 313 -25.93 7.10 39.85
C HIS A 313 -25.18 6.05 39.01
N ILE A 314 -24.01 5.67 39.50
CA ILE A 314 -23.22 4.55 39.02
C ILE A 314 -22.93 3.58 40.16
N ILE A 315 -23.17 2.30 39.90
CA ILE A 315 -22.76 1.20 40.77
C ILE A 315 -21.47 0.61 40.20
N TYR A 316 -20.43 0.52 41.01
CA TYR A 316 -19.21 -0.23 40.72
C TYR A 316 -19.16 -1.52 41.51
N GLN A 317 -18.63 -2.57 40.89
CA GLN A 317 -18.17 -3.77 41.59
C GLN A 317 -16.64 -3.82 41.54
N PHE A 318 -16.01 -3.60 42.68
CA PHE A 318 -14.56 -3.70 42.86
C PHE A 318 -14.18 -5.03 43.49
N GLU A 319 -12.98 -5.51 43.20
CA GLU A 319 -12.34 -6.62 43.87
C GLU A 319 -10.93 -6.22 44.33
N ASP A 320 -10.46 -6.83 45.41
CA ASP A 320 -9.09 -6.65 45.90
C ASP A 320 -8.16 -7.58 45.12
N GLY A 321 -7.18 -7.01 44.41
CA GLY A 321 -6.19 -7.76 43.64
C GLY A 321 -5.02 -8.28 44.48
N LEU A 322 -4.28 -9.25 43.92
CA LEU A 322 -3.15 -9.93 44.57
C LEU A 322 -2.04 -8.97 45.05
N LEU A 323 -1.87 -7.83 44.39
CA LEU A 323 -0.87 -6.80 44.74
C LEU A 323 -1.41 -5.72 45.68
N GLY A 324 -2.59 -5.94 46.28
CA GLY A 324 -3.29 -4.93 47.09
C GLY A 324 -3.88 -3.79 46.25
N VAL A 325 -3.85 -3.92 44.92
CA VAL A 325 -4.41 -2.94 43.98
C VAL A 325 -5.81 -3.38 43.60
N ARG A 326 -6.80 -2.55 43.93
CA ARG A 326 -8.20 -2.80 43.61
C ARG A 326 -8.45 -2.73 42.11
N VAL A 327 -9.40 -3.53 41.63
CA VAL A 327 -9.79 -3.58 40.23
C VAL A 327 -11.31 -3.46 40.10
N MET A 328 -11.77 -2.70 39.11
CA MET A 328 -13.17 -2.64 38.69
C MET A 328 -13.48 -3.84 37.79
N LYS A 329 -14.41 -4.69 38.22
CA LYS A 329 -14.87 -5.85 37.42
C LYS A 329 -16.04 -5.48 36.55
N GLU A 330 -17.01 -4.80 37.15
CA GLU A 330 -18.28 -4.45 36.51
C GLU A 330 -18.74 -3.06 36.96
N TYR A 331 -19.60 -2.45 36.14
CA TYR A 331 -20.29 -1.22 36.48
C TYR A 331 -21.69 -1.20 35.87
N ARG A 332 -22.59 -0.43 36.48
CA ARG A 332 -23.94 -0.22 35.97
C ARG A 332 -24.42 1.20 36.28
N PHE A 333 -24.93 1.89 35.27
CA PHE A 333 -25.63 3.16 35.43
C PHE A 333 -27.10 2.92 35.81
N ILE A 334 -27.61 3.72 36.74
CA ILE A 334 -29.01 3.67 37.20
C ILE A 334 -29.63 5.08 37.29
N PRO A 335 -30.97 5.18 37.14
CA PRO A 335 -31.73 6.45 37.18
C PRO A 335 -31.76 7.15 38.53
#